data_AF-A0A812V1D7-F1
#
_entry.id   AF-A0A812V1D7-F1
#
_cell.length_a   1.000
_cell.length_b   1.000
_cell.length_c   1.000
_cell.angle_alpha   90.00
_cell.angle_beta   90.00
_cell.angle_gamma   90.00
#
_symmetry.space_group_name_H-M   'P 1'
#
loop_
_entity.id
_entity.type
_entity.pdbx_description
1 polymer ?
#
loop_
_entity_poly.entity_id
_entity_poly.type
_entity_poly.pdbx_seq_one_letter_code
_entity_poly.pdbx_strand_id
1 'polypeptide(L)'
;MPAREDQKSEQEETIEVLYPSSRCSFALSSPDTKVSVRLRDAPGLRGSCAVTASRSLLLSQDFGDFSQKAAKLIRREEAAARKESALRRARKQEISQQLYEEVKRAAIRNQRKMFICTSLIISVLLGLIIFGTAAVHRDVQLLMFDGPQGPEASGFAAAVVVVWCLAMGCVSVLRAAADDATASQLQAAVRAAHPELHSYEEQGAGIAVQVDFENDSENQDSRVWIFGIFYGAPPFVGFFCAYLISSRLSEDGHTLAMLIIWSPAMVLVCFVLCSMCVNGLAKCRSGFDSAKAISAMIQPAKEDLNQAVLQTNQRTIVFEGNVLPGRHTVSSWPGKYESAWDSLVAGARNDDISAAVVFLPEGSEHFGLHDPIPSTMDLCDLSGGCWCVPLYGEPKPWGCRWWSRWIANIEKAVQLGATLEVYFFDGKKGQGKVADFTAAGAEHLRREQIFRRKADFGKSEGFLRALSDGLDHLSKERGPDGSSPFSREEHRLFLAWLPEEERQFLDHSEGLGNSQKAEVAWLERKGYHYLEKEVSELADSSPTAMG
;
A
#
# COMPACT_ATOMS: atom_id res chain seq x y z
N MET A 1 -82.12 21.39 32.83
CA MET A 1 -80.64 21.26 32.81
C MET A 1 -80.29 19.94 32.14
N PRO A 2 -79.66 19.91 30.96
CA PRO A 2 -79.18 18.67 30.39
C PRO A 2 -77.93 18.23 31.16
N ALA A 3 -77.87 16.94 31.48
CA ALA A 3 -76.73 16.30 32.11
C ALA A 3 -75.50 16.42 31.19
N ARG A 4 -74.39 16.88 31.78
CA ARG A 4 -73.08 16.95 31.14
C ARG A 4 -72.61 15.51 30.93
N GLU A 5 -72.63 15.04 29.70
CA GLU A 5 -72.07 13.76 29.31
C GLU A 5 -70.55 13.88 29.43
N ASP A 6 -69.99 13.33 30.52
CA ASP A 6 -68.55 13.25 30.73
C ASP A 6 -67.96 12.35 29.64
N GLN A 7 -67.43 12.96 28.59
CA GLN A 7 -66.53 12.30 27.64
C GLN A 7 -65.30 11.82 28.43
N LYS A 8 -65.34 10.58 28.89
CA LYS A 8 -64.14 9.81 29.25
C LYS A 8 -63.29 9.73 28.00
N SER A 9 -62.30 10.61 27.90
CA SER A 9 -61.21 10.46 26.93
C SER A 9 -60.61 9.07 27.16
N GLU A 10 -60.81 8.15 26.22
CA GLU A 10 -60.05 6.91 26.16
C GLU A 10 -58.57 7.32 26.06
N GLN A 11 -57.85 7.23 27.19
CA GLN A 11 -56.41 7.40 27.18
C GLN A 11 -55.84 6.16 26.50
N GLU A 12 -55.38 6.31 25.26
CA GLU A 12 -54.60 5.26 24.58
C GLU A 12 -53.39 4.93 25.44
N GLU A 13 -53.31 3.68 25.90
CA GLU A 13 -52.14 3.20 26.64
C GLU A 13 -50.94 3.11 25.69
N THR A 14 -49.93 3.93 25.97
CA THR A 14 -48.64 3.90 25.28
C THR A 14 -47.63 3.10 26.09
N ILE A 15 -46.92 2.18 25.44
CA ILE A 15 -45.73 1.55 26.01
C ILE A 15 -44.51 2.32 25.52
N GLU A 16 -43.57 2.54 26.44
CA GLU A 16 -42.21 2.96 26.11
C GLU A 16 -41.22 1.81 26.28
N VAL A 17 -40.47 1.50 25.22
CA VAL A 17 -39.28 0.64 25.26
C VAL A 17 -38.05 1.54 25.34
N LEU A 18 -37.31 1.38 26.43
CA LEU A 18 -36.10 2.17 26.69
C LEU A 18 -34.86 1.42 26.19
N TYR A 19 -34.11 2.07 25.30
CA TYR A 19 -32.76 1.71 24.89
C TYR A 19 -31.76 2.60 25.64
N PRO A 20 -30.48 2.20 25.75
CA PRO A 20 -29.46 3.01 26.45
C PRO A 20 -29.34 4.46 25.96
N SER A 21 -29.65 4.72 24.69
CA SER A 21 -29.53 6.03 24.03
C SER A 21 -30.80 6.51 23.32
N SER A 22 -31.89 5.73 23.33
CA SER A 22 -33.12 6.09 22.62
C SER A 22 -34.37 5.54 23.31
N ARG A 23 -35.52 6.10 22.97
CA ARG A 23 -36.84 5.66 23.46
C ARG A 23 -37.75 5.39 22.27
N CYS A 24 -38.47 4.29 22.31
CA CYS A 24 -39.47 3.95 21.29
C CYS A 24 -40.83 3.79 21.96
N SER A 25 -41.80 4.60 21.55
CA SER A 25 -43.17 4.56 22.08
C SER A 25 -44.13 3.96 21.05
N PHE A 26 -45.01 3.05 21.48
CA PHE A 26 -46.07 2.49 20.63
C PHE A 26 -47.38 2.35 21.39
N ALA A 27 -48.49 2.58 20.71
CA ALA A 27 -49.83 2.39 21.26
C ALA A 27 -50.18 0.90 21.30
N LEU A 28 -50.79 0.45 22.41
CA LEU A 28 -51.31 -0.90 22.54
C LEU A 28 -52.76 -0.99 22.07
N SER A 29 -53.05 -2.00 21.24
CA SER A 29 -54.43 -2.30 20.85
C SER A 29 -55.14 -3.26 21.84
N SER A 30 -54.39 -3.93 22.72
CA SER A 30 -54.93 -4.90 23.68
C SER A 30 -54.02 -5.08 24.91
N PRO A 31 -54.57 -5.26 26.12
CA PRO A 31 -53.80 -5.51 27.34
C PRO A 31 -53.01 -6.83 27.33
N ASP A 32 -53.33 -7.78 26.46
CA ASP A 32 -52.61 -9.07 26.33
C ASP A 32 -51.55 -9.07 25.19
N THR A 33 -51.11 -7.88 24.76
CA THR A 33 -50.16 -7.79 23.65
C THR A 33 -48.78 -8.28 24.07
N LYS A 34 -48.29 -9.32 23.38
CA LYS A 34 -46.92 -9.82 23.52
C LYS A 34 -45.98 -8.98 22.68
N VAL A 35 -45.02 -8.32 23.31
CA VAL A 35 -43.98 -7.56 22.61
C VAL A 35 -42.76 -8.45 22.40
N SER A 36 -42.25 -8.49 21.17
CA SER A 36 -41.02 -9.20 20.82
C SER A 36 -39.96 -8.24 20.30
N VAL A 37 -38.74 -8.36 20.81
CA VAL A 37 -37.54 -7.70 20.29
C VAL A 37 -36.67 -8.74 19.59
N ARG A 38 -36.00 -8.34 18.52
CA ARG A 38 -35.01 -9.18 17.83
C ARG A 38 -33.79 -8.35 17.47
N LEU A 39 -32.63 -8.98 17.47
CA LEU A 39 -31.45 -8.33 16.93
C LEU A 39 -31.58 -8.30 15.41
N ARG A 40 -31.32 -7.13 14.84
CA ARG A 40 -31.50 -6.89 13.41
C ARG A 40 -30.57 -7.73 12.56
N ASP A 41 -29.28 -7.79 12.94
CA ASP A 41 -28.23 -8.54 12.24
C ASP A 41 -28.27 -10.05 12.55
N ALA A 42 -29.02 -10.47 13.57
CA ALA A 42 -29.19 -11.87 13.91
C ALA A 42 -30.67 -12.14 14.27
N PRO A 43 -31.56 -12.30 13.27
CA PRO A 43 -33.00 -12.45 13.52
C PRO A 43 -33.38 -13.62 14.42
N GLY A 44 -32.53 -14.66 14.48
CA GLY A 44 -32.69 -15.79 15.40
C GLY A 44 -32.50 -15.42 16.88
N LEU A 45 -31.82 -14.32 17.17
CA LEU A 45 -31.65 -13.78 18.51
C LEU A 45 -32.85 -12.87 18.81
N ARG A 46 -33.83 -13.41 19.52
CA ARG A 46 -35.09 -12.74 19.87
C ARG A 46 -35.43 -12.91 21.36
N GLY A 47 -36.06 -11.88 21.93
CA GLY A 47 -36.64 -11.88 23.27
C GLY A 47 -38.11 -11.50 23.19
N SER A 48 -38.92 -11.97 24.13
CA SER A 48 -40.33 -11.58 24.18
C SER A 48 -40.82 -11.42 25.60
N CYS A 49 -41.66 -10.43 25.84
CA CYS A 49 -42.27 -10.14 27.13
C CYS A 49 -43.79 -10.01 26.98
N ALA A 50 -44.53 -10.46 27.99
CA ALA A 50 -45.94 -10.10 28.13
C ALA A 50 -46.02 -8.71 28.78
N VAL A 51 -46.80 -7.81 28.18
CA VAL A 51 -46.96 -6.47 28.70
C VAL A 51 -48.15 -6.44 29.64
N THR A 52 -47.92 -6.04 30.88
CA THR A 52 -48.95 -5.68 31.84
C THR A 52 -49.04 -4.15 31.86
N ALA A 53 -50.26 -3.62 31.93
CA ALA A 53 -50.59 -2.23 31.64
C ALA A 53 -49.63 -1.20 32.26
N SER A 54 -49.39 -0.12 31.49
CA SER A 54 -48.75 1.14 31.91
C SER A 54 -47.32 1.08 32.52
N ARG A 55 -46.49 0.08 32.17
CA ARG A 55 -45.07 0.05 32.56
C ARG A 55 -44.10 0.25 31.39
N SER A 56 -43.04 1.01 31.61
CA SER A 56 -41.88 1.07 30.69
C SER A 56 -41.18 -0.29 30.69
N LEU A 57 -40.87 -0.81 29.51
CA LEU A 57 -40.15 -2.08 29.36
C LEU A 57 -38.65 -1.83 29.22
N LEU A 58 -37.87 -2.47 30.08
CA LEU A 58 -36.41 -2.44 30.05
C LEU A 58 -35.88 -3.64 29.27
N LEU A 59 -35.14 -3.37 28.20
CA LEU A 59 -34.56 -4.42 27.34
C LEU A 59 -33.75 -5.46 28.13
N SER A 60 -33.09 -5.03 29.21
CA SER A 60 -32.23 -5.85 30.06
C SER A 60 -32.98 -6.72 31.07
N GLN A 61 -34.21 -6.37 31.43
CA GLN A 61 -34.97 -7.04 32.49
C GLN A 61 -36.17 -7.81 31.92
N ASP A 62 -36.91 -7.20 30.99
CA ASP A 62 -38.21 -7.71 30.57
C ASP A 62 -38.13 -8.73 29.43
N PHE A 63 -37.04 -8.76 28.67
CA PHE A 63 -36.90 -9.61 27.47
C PHE A 63 -36.02 -10.86 27.70
N GLY A 64 -35.97 -11.34 28.95
CA GLY A 64 -35.21 -12.53 29.32
C GLY A 64 -33.70 -12.37 29.08
N ASP A 65 -33.07 -13.38 28.47
CA ASP A 65 -31.63 -13.38 28.19
C ASP A 65 -31.25 -12.67 26.88
N PHE A 66 -32.20 -12.01 26.22
CA PHE A 66 -31.98 -11.30 24.96
C PHE A 66 -30.83 -10.30 25.04
N SER A 67 -30.85 -9.43 26.06
CA SER A 67 -29.83 -8.40 26.26
C SER A 67 -28.42 -9.00 26.45
N GLN A 68 -28.31 -10.09 27.22
CA GLN A 68 -27.05 -10.79 27.46
C GLN A 68 -26.54 -11.47 26.20
N LYS A 69 -27.41 -12.15 25.45
CA LYS A 69 -27.07 -12.78 24.16
C LYS A 69 -26.64 -11.74 23.13
N ALA A 70 -27.38 -10.64 23.00
CA ALA A 70 -27.06 -9.55 22.08
C ALA A 70 -25.72 -8.90 22.45
N ALA A 71 -25.50 -8.58 23.73
CA ALA A 71 -24.22 -8.03 24.20
C ALA A 71 -23.04 -9.00 23.96
N LYS A 72 -23.25 -10.31 24.16
CA LYS A 72 -22.24 -11.34 23.88
C LYS A 72 -21.90 -11.42 22.39
N LEU A 73 -22.90 -11.31 21.51
CA LEU A 73 -22.68 -11.29 20.07
C LEU A 73 -21.93 -10.02 19.62
N ILE A 74 -22.36 -8.84 20.07
CA ILE A 74 -21.68 -7.56 19.77
C ILE A 74 -20.22 -7.60 20.21
N ARG A 75 -19.92 -8.05 21.45
CA ARG A 75 -18.53 -8.18 21.93
C ARG A 75 -17.70 -9.14 21.08
N ARG A 76 -18.29 -10.23 20.61
CA ARG A 76 -17.61 -11.19 19.72
C ARG A 76 -17.30 -10.56 18.36
N GLU A 77 -18.27 -9.85 17.78
CA GLU A 77 -18.07 -9.14 16.51
C GLU A 77 -17.03 -8.03 16.63
N GLU A 78 -17.08 -7.20 17.68
CA GLU A 78 -16.06 -6.19 17.93
C GLU A 78 -14.67 -6.80 18.15
N ALA A 79 -14.58 -7.91 18.90
CA ALA A 79 -13.31 -8.60 19.07
C ALA A 79 -12.78 -9.16 17.74
N ALA A 80 -13.66 -9.69 16.89
CA ALA A 80 -13.30 -10.16 15.55
C ALA A 80 -12.86 -9.01 14.63
N ALA A 81 -13.58 -7.88 14.64
CA ALA A 81 -13.23 -6.68 13.88
C ALA A 81 -11.91 -6.05 14.34
N ARG A 82 -11.65 -6.01 15.65
CA ARG A 82 -10.35 -5.58 16.19
C ARG A 82 -9.22 -6.52 15.79
N LYS A 83 -9.43 -7.84 15.88
CA LYS A 83 -8.46 -8.85 15.43
C LYS A 83 -8.15 -8.69 13.94
N GLU A 84 -9.17 -8.58 13.09
CA GLU A 84 -9.03 -8.39 11.65
C GLU A 84 -8.32 -7.08 11.31
N SER A 85 -8.70 -5.99 11.98
CA SER A 85 -8.05 -4.69 11.82
C SER A 85 -6.57 -4.74 12.24
N ALA A 86 -6.24 -5.46 13.32
CA ALA A 86 -4.86 -5.68 13.73
C ALA A 86 -4.06 -6.49 12.70
N LEU A 87 -4.66 -7.55 12.13
CA LEU A 87 -4.04 -8.35 11.06
C LEU A 87 -3.79 -7.51 9.79
N ARG A 88 -4.77 -6.70 9.36
CA ARG A 88 -4.61 -5.78 8.22
C ARG A 88 -3.50 -4.75 8.47
N ARG A 89 -3.43 -4.17 9.67
CA ARG A 89 -2.35 -3.25 10.05
C ARG A 89 -0.99 -3.95 10.04
N ALA A 90 -0.89 -5.15 10.60
CA ALA A 90 0.32 -5.95 10.60
C ALA A 90 0.79 -6.26 9.16
N ARG A 91 -0.13 -6.67 8.27
CA ARG A 91 0.18 -6.88 6.85
C ARG A 91 0.68 -5.61 6.17
N LYS A 92 -0.01 -4.49 6.39
CA LYS A 92 0.39 -3.22 5.81
C LYS A 92 1.77 -2.79 6.30
N GLN A 93 2.08 -3.01 7.58
CA GLN A 93 3.39 -2.76 8.16
C GLN A 93 4.45 -3.68 7.55
N GLU A 94 4.18 -4.98 7.42
CA GLU A 94 5.09 -5.94 6.80
C GLU A 94 5.42 -5.57 5.35
N ILE A 95 4.40 -5.26 4.54
CA ILE A 95 4.57 -4.79 3.15
C ILE A 95 5.38 -3.50 3.11
N SER A 96 5.09 -2.54 3.99
CA SER A 96 5.83 -1.27 4.06
C SER A 96 7.29 -1.48 4.47
N GLN A 97 7.55 -2.42 5.38
CA GLN A 97 8.90 -2.77 5.82
C GLN A 97 9.69 -3.49 4.72
N GLN A 98 9.06 -4.42 4.00
CA GLN A 98 9.67 -5.08 2.84
C GLN A 98 10.04 -4.04 1.76
N LEU A 99 9.13 -3.11 1.47
CA LEU A 99 9.37 -2.03 0.52
C LEU A 99 10.52 -1.13 0.96
N TYR A 100 10.55 -0.73 2.24
CA TYR A 100 11.64 0.06 2.80
C TYR A 100 13.01 -0.64 2.65
N GLU A 101 13.08 -1.94 2.95
CA GLU A 101 14.31 -2.71 2.80
C GLU A 101 14.73 -2.86 1.33
N GLU A 102 13.80 -3.00 0.38
CA GLU A 102 14.13 -3.02 -1.05
C GLU A 102 14.65 -1.66 -1.54
N VAL A 103 14.03 -0.56 -1.10
CA VAL A 103 14.50 0.81 -1.39
C VAL A 103 15.89 1.06 -0.80
N LYS A 104 16.12 0.65 0.45
CA LYS A 104 17.43 0.74 1.11
C LYS A 104 18.49 -0.05 0.35
N ARG A 105 18.19 -1.27 -0.10
CA ARG A 105 19.09 -2.06 -0.95
C ARG A 105 19.37 -1.38 -2.29
N ALA A 106 18.36 -0.77 -2.92
CA ALA A 106 18.55 0.00 -4.15
C ALA A 106 19.45 1.23 -3.93
N ALA A 107 19.24 1.97 -2.85
CA ALA A 107 20.07 3.11 -2.46
C ALA A 107 21.53 2.69 -2.26
N ILE A 108 21.79 1.60 -1.52
CA ILE A 108 23.15 1.06 -1.32
C ILE A 108 23.79 0.64 -2.65
N ARG A 109 23.04 0.02 -3.57
CA ARG A 109 23.54 -0.34 -4.91
C ARG A 109 23.94 0.91 -5.70
N ASN A 110 23.14 1.97 -5.66
CA ASN A 110 23.43 3.22 -6.35
C ASN A 110 24.62 3.96 -5.73
N GLN A 111 24.72 3.98 -4.39
CA GLN A 111 25.88 4.53 -3.68
C GLN A 111 27.17 3.81 -4.06
N ARG A 112 27.15 2.48 -4.19
CA ARG A 112 28.32 1.70 -4.66
C ARG A 112 28.73 2.08 -6.09
N LYS A 113 27.77 2.26 -7.01
CA LYS A 113 28.07 2.72 -8.38
C LYS A 113 28.71 4.11 -8.37
N MET A 114 28.16 5.04 -7.59
CA MET A 114 28.73 6.38 -7.41
C MET A 114 30.14 6.34 -6.84
N PHE A 115 30.39 5.48 -5.85
CA PHE A 115 31.71 5.30 -5.26
C PHE A 115 32.71 4.72 -6.26
N ILE A 116 32.31 3.74 -7.09
CA ILE A 116 33.15 3.17 -8.14
C ILE A 116 33.48 4.24 -9.20
N CYS A 117 32.48 4.98 -9.70
CA CYS A 117 32.70 6.05 -10.67
C CYS A 117 33.64 7.14 -10.12
N THR A 118 33.43 7.55 -8.86
CA THR A 118 34.27 8.56 -8.20
C THR A 118 35.70 8.04 -8.02
N SER A 119 35.86 6.78 -7.59
CA SER A 119 37.16 6.14 -7.44
C SER A 119 37.91 6.01 -8.76
N LEU A 120 37.21 5.71 -9.86
CA LEU A 120 37.80 5.67 -11.21
C LEU A 120 38.28 7.06 -11.64
N ILE A 121 37.48 8.11 -11.42
CA ILE A 121 37.87 9.50 -11.72
C ILE A 121 39.12 9.88 -10.91
N ILE A 122 39.10 9.62 -9.58
CA ILE A 122 40.24 9.90 -8.71
C ILE A 122 41.48 9.13 -9.16
N SER A 123 41.35 7.85 -9.54
CA SER A 123 42.48 7.04 -10.03
C SER A 123 43.07 7.58 -11.32
N VAL A 124 42.23 8.05 -12.26
CA VAL A 124 42.70 8.70 -13.49
C VAL A 124 43.43 9.99 -13.18
N LEU A 125 42.88 10.83 -12.29
CA LEU A 125 43.52 12.07 -11.86
C LEU A 125 44.87 11.82 -11.17
N LEU A 126 44.94 10.84 -10.26
CA LEU A 126 46.19 10.43 -9.63
C LEU A 126 47.19 9.91 -10.64
N GLY A 127 46.76 9.10 -11.61
CA GLY A 127 47.60 8.62 -12.71
C GLY A 127 48.20 9.77 -13.52
N LEU A 128 47.38 10.78 -13.86
CA LEU A 128 47.84 11.98 -14.57
C LEU A 128 48.84 12.80 -13.73
N ILE A 129 48.61 12.94 -12.43
CA ILE A 129 49.53 13.63 -11.51
C ILE A 129 50.86 12.88 -11.44
N ILE A 130 50.83 11.57 -11.21
CA ILE A 130 52.04 10.74 -11.12
C ILE A 130 52.83 10.81 -12.43
N PHE A 131 52.16 10.64 -13.57
CA PHE A 131 52.81 10.71 -14.88
C PHE A 131 53.42 12.09 -15.14
N GLY A 132 52.70 13.17 -14.79
CA GLY A 132 53.20 14.54 -14.87
C GLY A 132 54.44 14.76 -14.00
N THR A 133 54.42 14.30 -12.75
CA THR A 133 55.58 14.42 -11.84
C THR A 133 56.78 13.60 -12.30
N ALA A 134 56.57 12.41 -12.87
CA ALA A 134 57.64 11.58 -13.41
C ALA A 134 58.30 12.19 -14.66
N ALA A 135 57.50 12.81 -15.54
CA ALA A 135 58.00 13.55 -16.69
C ALA A 135 58.86 14.74 -16.24
N VAL A 136 58.35 15.54 -15.31
CA VAL A 136 59.09 16.67 -14.72
C VAL A 136 60.38 16.20 -14.03
N HIS A 137 60.33 15.11 -13.26
CA HIS A 137 61.50 14.56 -12.58
C HIS A 137 62.57 14.09 -13.58
N ARG A 138 62.17 13.46 -14.70
CA ARG A 138 63.10 13.07 -15.77
C ARG A 138 63.78 14.30 -16.37
N ASP A 139 63.02 15.35 -16.66
CA ASP A 139 63.56 16.60 -17.22
C ASP A 139 64.48 17.31 -16.21
N VAL A 140 64.13 17.30 -14.93
CA VAL A 140 64.97 17.84 -13.85
C VAL A 140 66.25 17.04 -13.64
N GLN A 141 66.21 15.71 -13.72
CA GLN A 141 67.44 14.90 -13.64
C GLN A 141 68.38 15.14 -14.82
N LEU A 142 67.84 15.38 -16.01
CA LEU A 142 68.64 15.78 -17.17
C LEU A 142 69.30 17.16 -16.97
N LEU A 143 68.65 18.07 -16.23
CA LEU A 143 69.20 19.39 -15.89
C LEU A 143 70.21 19.34 -14.73
N MET A 144 70.03 18.45 -13.76
CA MET A 144 70.86 18.35 -12.54
C MET A 144 72.21 17.67 -12.78
N PHE A 145 72.40 16.93 -13.87
CA PHE A 145 73.66 16.23 -14.13
C PHE A 145 74.82 17.12 -14.61
N ASP A 146 74.59 18.42 -14.86
CA ASP A 146 75.63 19.37 -15.31
C ASP A 146 75.80 20.62 -14.41
N GLY A 147 75.25 20.67 -13.18
CA GLY A 147 75.28 21.88 -12.32
C GLY A 147 75.58 21.64 -10.84
N PRO A 148 76.20 22.60 -10.12
CA PRO A 148 76.76 22.42 -8.78
C PRO A 148 75.67 22.27 -7.70
N GLN A 149 75.97 21.48 -6.66
CA GLN A 149 75.10 21.16 -5.52
C GLN A 149 74.77 22.41 -4.68
N GLY A 150 73.67 23.09 -5.01
CA GLY A 150 73.15 24.25 -4.28
C GLY A 150 71.86 23.94 -3.48
N PRO A 151 71.41 24.88 -2.62
CA PRO A 151 70.28 24.75 -1.69
C PRO A 151 68.89 24.46 -2.31
N GLU A 152 68.79 24.36 -3.63
CA GLU A 152 67.55 24.22 -4.41
C GLU A 152 66.84 22.86 -4.25
N ALA A 153 67.56 21.79 -3.89
CA ALA A 153 66.98 20.46 -3.67
C ALA A 153 65.96 20.42 -2.51
N SER A 154 66.08 21.34 -1.54
CA SER A 154 65.16 21.43 -0.39
C SER A 154 63.77 21.98 -0.77
N GLY A 155 63.69 22.86 -1.77
CA GLY A 155 62.44 23.46 -2.23
C GLY A 155 61.52 22.46 -2.94
N PHE A 156 62.09 21.51 -3.68
CA PHE A 156 61.32 20.49 -4.39
C PHE A 156 60.63 19.51 -3.44
N ALA A 157 61.35 19.05 -2.40
CA ALA A 157 60.76 18.18 -1.38
C ALA A 157 59.59 18.84 -0.64
N ALA A 158 59.71 20.13 -0.31
CA ALA A 158 58.63 20.90 0.30
C ALA A 158 57.41 21.03 -0.62
N ALA A 159 57.61 21.27 -1.92
CA ALA A 159 56.53 21.36 -2.90
C ALA A 159 55.76 20.02 -3.02
N VAL A 160 56.46 18.88 -3.07
CA VAL A 160 55.82 17.56 -3.13
C VAL A 160 54.96 17.29 -1.88
N VAL A 161 55.45 17.65 -0.68
CA VAL A 161 54.70 17.48 0.57
C VAL A 161 53.43 18.34 0.59
N VAL A 162 53.49 19.58 0.11
CA VAL A 162 52.32 20.48 0.03
C VAL A 162 51.25 19.92 -0.92
N VAL A 163 51.65 19.42 -2.09
CA VAL A 163 50.72 18.79 -3.05
C VAL A 163 50.04 17.57 -2.45
N TRP A 164 50.79 16.74 -1.73
CA TRP A 164 50.24 15.54 -1.07
C TRP A 164 49.25 15.90 0.04
N CYS A 165 49.54 16.92 0.85
CA CYS A 165 48.63 17.38 1.92
C CYS A 165 47.32 17.94 1.35
N LEU A 166 47.37 18.71 0.25
CA LEU A 166 46.19 19.25 -0.40
C LEU A 166 45.32 18.14 -1.02
N ALA A 167 45.94 17.13 -1.63
CA ALA A 167 45.21 15.98 -2.19
C ALA A 167 44.46 15.20 -1.09
N MET A 168 45.12 14.93 0.04
CA MET A 168 44.50 14.22 1.18
C MET A 168 43.37 15.03 1.84
N GLY A 169 43.51 16.35 1.93
CA GLY A 169 42.46 17.25 2.40
C GLY A 169 41.20 17.20 1.52
N CYS A 170 41.36 17.20 0.20
CA CYS A 170 40.25 17.13 -0.75
C CYS A 170 39.47 15.81 -0.64
N VAL A 171 40.16 14.68 -0.49
CA VAL A 171 39.52 13.36 -0.32
C VAL A 171 38.65 13.32 0.93
N SER A 172 39.11 13.94 2.02
CA SER A 172 38.39 13.96 3.30
C SER A 172 37.09 14.78 3.23
N VAL A 173 37.12 15.93 2.56
CA VAL A 173 35.93 16.80 2.37
C VAL A 173 34.90 16.14 1.44
N LEU A 174 35.35 15.47 0.37
CA LEU A 174 34.48 14.77 -0.55
C LEU A 174 33.70 13.63 0.12
N ARG A 175 34.33 12.94 1.07
CA ARG A 175 33.69 11.88 1.85
C ARG A 175 32.56 12.43 2.73
N ALA A 176 32.82 13.50 3.47
CA ALA A 176 31.84 14.11 4.36
C ALA A 176 30.61 14.67 3.62
N ALA A 177 30.81 15.29 2.46
CA ALA A 177 29.71 15.86 1.66
C ALA A 177 28.80 14.80 1.02
N ALA A 178 29.35 13.62 0.71
CA ALA A 178 28.58 12.51 0.14
C ALA A 178 27.64 11.86 1.16
N ASP A 179 28.06 11.76 2.43
CA ASP A 179 27.28 11.08 3.46
C ASP A 179 26.02 11.89 3.87
N ASP A 180 26.12 13.23 3.96
CA ASP A 180 25.04 14.10 4.44
C ASP A 180 23.91 14.35 3.41
N ALA A 181 24.27 14.49 2.13
CA ALA A 181 23.30 14.67 1.04
C ALA A 181 22.40 13.44 0.83
N THR A 182 22.91 12.25 1.13
CA THR A 182 22.24 10.97 0.83
C THR A 182 21.11 10.67 1.83
N ALA A 183 21.32 10.96 3.11
CA ALA A 183 20.32 10.73 4.16
C ALA A 183 19.07 11.62 3.95
N SER A 184 19.30 12.91 3.69
CA SER A 184 18.23 13.89 3.50
C SER A 184 17.41 13.64 2.22
N GLN A 185 18.06 13.25 1.12
CA GLN A 185 17.38 12.95 -0.14
C GLN A 185 16.56 11.65 -0.08
N LEU A 186 17.05 10.63 0.62
CA LEU A 186 16.32 9.37 0.81
C LEU A 186 15.02 9.61 1.60
N GLN A 187 15.08 10.39 2.67
CA GLN A 187 13.91 10.71 3.49
C GLN A 187 12.87 11.54 2.71
N ALA A 188 13.33 12.50 1.89
CA ALA A 188 12.45 13.29 1.03
C ALA A 188 11.81 12.44 -0.10
N ALA A 189 12.55 11.53 -0.71
CA ALA A 189 12.04 10.66 -1.77
C ALA A 189 10.98 9.68 -1.25
N VAL A 190 11.20 9.08 -0.08
CA VAL A 190 10.22 8.18 0.58
C VAL A 190 8.93 8.94 0.89
N ARG A 191 9.02 10.17 1.42
CA ARG A 191 7.85 11.03 1.71
C ARG A 191 7.10 11.43 0.44
N ALA A 192 7.81 11.81 -0.62
CA ALA A 192 7.20 12.24 -1.87
C ALA A 192 6.52 11.09 -2.65
N ALA A 193 7.04 9.87 -2.52
CA ALA A 193 6.48 8.72 -3.23
C ALA A 193 5.24 8.12 -2.58
N HIS A 194 5.07 8.31 -1.26
CA HIS A 194 3.95 7.74 -0.50
C HIS A 194 3.28 8.79 0.39
N PRO A 195 2.58 9.77 -0.20
CA PRO A 195 1.85 10.79 0.56
C PRO A 195 0.76 10.15 1.46
N GLU A 196 0.25 8.98 1.08
CA GLU A 196 -0.64 8.19 1.94
C GLU A 196 -0.02 7.85 3.30
N LEU A 197 1.29 7.63 3.43
CA LEU A 197 1.93 7.36 4.74
C LEU A 197 1.75 8.55 5.71
N HIS A 198 1.68 9.79 5.20
CA HIS A 198 1.51 11.01 6.00
C HIS A 198 0.07 11.18 6.51
N SER A 199 -0.92 10.77 5.72
CA SER A 199 -2.35 10.86 6.10
C SER A 199 -2.73 9.98 7.30
N TYR A 200 -1.87 9.03 7.68
CA TYR A 200 -2.09 8.14 8.82
C TYR A 200 -1.40 8.62 10.11
N GLU A 201 -0.44 9.55 10.04
CA GLU A 201 0.14 10.20 11.22
C GLU A 201 -0.86 11.18 11.87
N GLU A 202 -1.71 11.84 11.07
CA GLU A 202 -2.69 12.81 11.57
C GLU A 202 -3.96 12.16 12.18
N GLN A 203 -4.20 10.86 11.97
CA GLN A 203 -5.41 10.18 12.48
C GLN A 203 -5.31 9.64 13.93
N GLY A 204 -4.35 10.11 14.73
CA GLY A 204 -4.46 10.05 16.19
C GLY A 204 -4.30 8.68 16.87
N ALA A 205 -3.62 7.71 16.22
CA ALA A 205 -3.06 6.57 16.93
C ALA A 205 -1.57 6.86 17.17
N GLY A 206 -1.22 7.20 18.42
CA GLY A 206 0.13 7.60 18.86
C GLY A 206 1.21 6.53 18.70
N ILE A 207 1.56 6.21 17.47
CA ILE A 207 2.79 5.54 17.08
C ILE A 207 3.37 6.40 15.98
N ALA A 208 4.10 7.45 16.38
CA ALA A 208 5.14 7.96 15.52
C ALA A 208 6.04 6.76 15.20
N VAL A 209 6.12 6.37 13.93
CA VAL A 209 7.32 5.64 13.47
C VAL A 209 8.41 6.70 13.44
N GLN A 210 8.85 7.07 14.64
CA GLN A 210 10.09 7.78 14.83
C GLN A 210 11.14 6.77 14.38
N VAL A 211 11.57 6.91 13.13
CA VAL A 211 12.80 6.28 12.66
C VAL A 211 13.89 6.98 13.45
N ASP A 212 14.13 6.50 14.68
CA ASP A 212 15.27 6.87 15.48
C ASP A 212 16.49 6.37 14.71
N PHE A 213 17.01 7.23 13.85
CA PHE A 213 18.45 7.30 13.73
C PHE A 213 18.91 7.70 15.14
N GLU A 214 19.65 6.83 15.82
CA GLU A 214 20.46 7.21 16.99
C GLU A 214 21.29 8.42 16.57
N ASN A 215 20.74 9.60 16.81
CA ASN A 215 21.33 10.87 16.51
C ASN A 215 21.66 11.42 17.89
N ASP A 216 22.95 11.30 18.25
CA ASP A 216 23.61 12.04 19.34
C ASP A 216 23.47 13.55 19.05
N SER A 217 22.25 14.06 19.20
CA SER A 217 21.87 15.43 18.87
C SER A 217 22.31 16.44 19.93
N GLU A 218 22.86 15.98 21.07
CA GLU A 218 23.36 16.86 22.12
C GLU A 218 24.81 17.34 21.88
N ASN A 219 25.45 16.98 20.75
CA ASN A 219 26.83 17.39 20.46
C ASN A 219 27.10 17.77 18.99
N GLN A 220 26.05 18.12 18.22
CA GLN A 220 26.19 18.41 16.78
C GLN A 220 26.55 19.87 16.48
N ASP A 221 26.04 20.84 17.26
CA ASP A 221 26.33 22.27 17.05
C ASP A 221 27.77 22.66 17.39
N SER A 222 28.38 22.03 18.40
CA SER A 222 29.79 22.23 18.79
C SER A 222 30.76 21.60 17.78
N ARG A 223 30.40 20.50 17.12
CA ARG A 223 31.25 19.83 16.13
C ARG A 223 31.34 20.60 14.81
N VAL A 224 30.24 21.20 14.34
CA VAL A 224 30.25 21.99 13.08
C VAL A 224 31.19 23.21 13.19
N TRP A 225 31.23 23.88 14.35
CA TRP A 225 32.15 25.01 14.58
C TRP A 225 33.61 24.58 14.78
N ILE A 226 33.87 23.46 15.46
CA ILE A 226 35.24 22.97 15.67
C ILE A 226 35.85 22.42 14.37
N PHE A 227 35.06 21.80 13.49
CA PHE A 227 35.52 21.34 12.18
C PHE A 227 35.76 22.48 11.18
N GLY A 228 34.95 23.55 11.20
CA GLY A 228 35.12 24.71 10.30
C GLY A 228 36.42 25.49 10.54
N ILE A 229 36.91 25.53 11.78
CA ILE A 229 38.11 26.30 12.14
C ILE A 229 39.40 25.54 11.81
N PHE A 230 39.42 24.21 11.95
CA PHE A 230 40.63 23.42 11.67
C PHE A 230 40.83 23.07 10.17
N TYR A 231 39.78 23.00 9.36
CA TYR A 231 39.90 22.73 7.91
C TYR A 231 40.03 24.00 7.06
N GLY A 232 39.67 25.17 7.58
CA GLY A 232 39.77 26.43 6.85
C GLY A 232 41.19 26.98 6.77
N ALA A 233 42.02 26.82 7.80
CA ALA A 233 43.35 27.45 7.86
C ALA A 233 44.46 26.80 6.99
N PRO A 234 44.57 25.46 6.85
CA PRO A 234 45.67 24.83 6.11
C PRO A 234 45.78 25.22 4.62
N PRO A 235 44.68 25.35 3.84
CA PRO A 235 44.81 25.69 2.43
C PRO A 235 45.24 27.14 2.20
N PHE A 236 44.85 28.09 3.07
CA PHE A 236 45.31 29.48 2.94
C PHE A 236 46.79 29.63 3.28
N VAL A 237 47.29 28.92 4.29
CA VAL A 237 48.73 28.90 4.61
C VAL A 237 49.51 28.23 3.49
N GLY A 238 49.03 27.10 2.94
CA GLY A 238 49.65 26.44 1.79
C GLY A 238 49.70 27.33 0.55
N PHE A 239 48.60 28.03 0.23
CA PHE A 239 48.52 28.96 -0.90
C PHE A 239 49.43 30.19 -0.71
N PHE A 240 49.48 30.73 0.51
CA PHE A 240 50.35 31.85 0.84
C PHE A 240 51.84 31.46 0.75
N CYS A 241 52.20 30.28 1.26
CA CYS A 241 53.56 29.74 1.10
C CYS A 241 53.90 29.50 -0.38
N ALA A 242 52.99 28.90 -1.17
CA ALA A 242 53.18 28.72 -2.60
C ALA A 242 53.36 30.04 -3.33
N TYR A 243 52.60 31.08 -2.95
CA TYR A 243 52.72 32.42 -3.49
C TYR A 243 54.07 33.08 -3.15
N LEU A 244 54.52 33.00 -1.90
CA LEU A 244 55.81 33.55 -1.48
C LEU A 244 56.99 32.84 -2.16
N ILE A 245 56.95 31.51 -2.26
CA ILE A 245 57.97 30.72 -2.97
C ILE A 245 57.96 31.09 -4.47
N SER A 246 56.78 31.25 -5.06
CA SER A 246 56.63 31.67 -6.46
C SER A 246 57.17 33.07 -6.71
N SER A 247 56.90 34.03 -5.82
CA SER A 247 57.43 35.39 -5.93
C SER A 247 58.95 35.40 -5.96
N ARG A 248 59.60 34.56 -5.14
CA ARG A 248 61.05 34.42 -5.13
C ARG A 248 61.57 33.75 -6.41
N LEU A 249 61.00 32.63 -6.80
CA LEU A 249 61.39 31.92 -8.02
C LEU A 249 61.19 32.76 -9.30
N SER A 250 60.25 33.71 -9.28
CA SER A 250 60.03 34.66 -10.38
C SER A 250 61.12 35.72 -10.46
N GLU A 251 61.66 36.20 -9.33
CA GLU A 251 62.79 37.16 -9.31
C GLU A 251 64.04 36.53 -9.92
N ASP A 252 64.22 35.22 -9.70
CA ASP A 252 65.35 34.43 -10.17
C ASP A 252 65.17 33.86 -11.61
N GLY A 253 64.02 34.13 -12.26
CA GLY A 253 63.76 33.75 -13.65
C GLY A 253 63.33 32.29 -13.87
N HIS A 254 63.01 31.53 -12.82
CA HIS A 254 62.63 30.11 -12.90
C HIS A 254 61.14 29.90 -13.22
N THR A 255 60.74 30.24 -14.45
CA THR A 255 59.34 30.16 -14.92
C THR A 255 58.76 28.74 -14.92
N LEU A 256 59.57 27.70 -15.11
CA LEU A 256 59.11 26.31 -15.09
C LEU A 256 58.75 25.84 -13.66
N ALA A 257 59.54 26.24 -12.66
CA ALA A 257 59.28 25.90 -11.25
C ALA A 257 57.98 26.55 -10.75
N MET A 258 57.71 27.79 -11.19
CA MET A 258 56.42 28.46 -10.97
C MET A 258 55.26 27.65 -11.54
N LEU A 259 55.36 27.19 -12.79
CA LEU A 259 54.31 26.40 -13.45
C LEU A 259 54.03 25.08 -12.71
N ILE A 260 55.08 24.45 -12.16
CA ILE A 260 54.96 23.22 -11.36
C ILE A 260 54.29 23.50 -10.01
N ILE A 261 54.64 24.58 -9.31
CA ILE A 261 54.05 24.95 -8.01
C ILE A 261 52.59 25.38 -8.16
N TRP A 262 52.23 26.03 -9.26
CA TRP A 262 50.86 26.50 -9.50
C TRP A 262 49.96 25.46 -10.15
N SER A 263 50.49 24.41 -10.79
CA SER A 263 49.64 23.37 -11.41
C SER A 263 48.67 22.68 -10.44
N PRO A 264 49.04 22.33 -9.19
CA PRO A 264 48.13 21.74 -8.21
C PRO A 264 47.12 22.76 -7.68
N ALA A 265 47.53 24.02 -7.53
CA ALA A 265 46.64 25.11 -7.15
C ALA A 265 45.62 25.41 -8.26
N MET A 266 46.03 25.36 -9.53
CA MET A 266 45.15 25.51 -10.68
C MET A 266 44.23 24.30 -10.86
N VAL A 267 44.70 23.07 -10.61
CA VAL A 267 43.84 21.88 -10.58
C VAL A 267 42.84 21.98 -9.44
N LEU A 268 43.26 22.43 -8.25
CA LEU A 268 42.37 22.65 -7.11
C LEU A 268 41.37 23.77 -7.39
N VAL A 269 41.79 24.89 -7.97
CA VAL A 269 40.90 25.98 -8.36
C VAL A 269 39.95 25.54 -9.46
N CYS A 270 40.41 24.83 -10.49
CA CYS A 270 39.53 24.24 -11.51
C CYS A 270 38.57 23.21 -10.90
N PHE A 271 38.98 22.44 -9.90
CA PHE A 271 38.13 21.47 -9.22
C PHE A 271 37.12 22.13 -8.29
N VAL A 272 37.52 23.17 -7.55
CA VAL A 272 36.64 24.00 -6.71
C VAL A 272 35.69 24.79 -7.60
N LEU A 273 36.16 25.36 -8.71
CA LEU A 273 35.32 26.02 -9.71
C LEU A 273 34.41 25.02 -10.41
N CYS A 274 34.83 23.79 -10.72
CA CYS A 274 33.96 22.74 -11.24
C CYS A 274 32.94 22.30 -10.18
N SER A 275 33.34 22.13 -8.93
CA SER A 275 32.44 21.75 -7.82
C SER A 275 31.47 22.88 -7.47
N MET A 276 31.92 24.13 -7.49
CA MET A 276 31.11 25.33 -7.33
C MET A 276 30.30 25.62 -8.59
N CYS A 277 30.71 25.18 -9.78
CA CYS A 277 29.86 25.21 -10.98
C CYS A 277 28.84 24.09 -10.92
N VAL A 278 29.14 22.89 -10.42
CA VAL A 278 28.17 21.81 -10.23
C VAL A 278 27.16 22.18 -9.13
N ASN A 279 27.63 22.70 -7.99
CA ASN A 279 26.80 23.15 -6.87
C ASN A 279 26.13 24.51 -7.12
N GLY A 280 26.78 25.40 -7.86
CA GLY A 280 26.26 26.71 -8.28
C GLY A 280 25.32 26.61 -9.49
N LEU A 281 25.50 25.65 -10.39
CA LEU A 281 24.47 25.23 -11.34
C LEU A 281 23.33 24.50 -10.63
N ALA A 282 23.55 23.84 -9.50
CA ALA A 282 22.46 23.34 -8.67
C ALA A 282 21.70 24.50 -7.96
N LYS A 283 22.39 25.57 -7.55
CA LYS A 283 21.81 26.73 -6.85
C LYS A 283 21.20 27.79 -7.78
N CYS A 284 21.82 28.15 -8.90
CA CYS A 284 21.29 29.12 -9.88
C CYS A 284 20.17 28.54 -10.76
N ARG A 285 20.00 27.22 -10.77
CA ARG A 285 18.91 26.53 -11.50
C ARG A 285 17.66 26.31 -10.63
N SER A 286 17.68 26.82 -9.39
CA SER A 286 16.56 26.78 -8.42
C SER A 286 15.35 27.64 -8.80
N GLY A 287 15.45 28.49 -9.82
CA GLY A 287 14.34 29.36 -10.23
C GLY A 287 13.33 28.77 -11.21
N PHE A 288 13.73 27.82 -12.09
CA PHE A 288 12.81 27.32 -13.12
C PHE A 288 13.10 25.92 -13.69
N ASP A 289 14.27 25.31 -13.43
CA ASP A 289 14.67 24.01 -13.99
C ASP A 289 15.05 22.95 -12.92
N SER A 290 15.14 23.33 -11.65
CA SER A 290 15.46 22.40 -10.55
C SER A 290 14.40 21.32 -10.37
N ALA A 291 13.12 21.65 -10.52
CA ALA A 291 12.04 20.67 -10.45
C ALA A 291 12.17 19.60 -11.55
N LYS A 292 12.64 19.97 -12.75
CA LYS A 292 12.81 19.02 -13.86
C LYS A 292 14.06 18.16 -13.70
N ALA A 293 15.15 18.72 -13.20
CA ALA A 293 16.38 17.96 -12.90
C ALA A 293 16.21 17.04 -11.67
N ILE A 294 15.55 17.52 -10.62
CA ILE A 294 15.18 16.72 -9.45
C ILE A 294 14.16 15.65 -9.86
N SER A 295 13.16 15.97 -10.67
CA SER A 295 12.25 14.98 -11.25
C SER A 295 13.02 13.93 -12.05
N ALA A 296 14.00 14.33 -12.87
CA ALA A 296 14.81 13.39 -13.67
C ALA A 296 15.77 12.52 -12.82
N MET A 297 16.24 13.01 -11.67
CA MET A 297 17.03 12.21 -10.71
C MET A 297 16.15 11.33 -9.82
N ILE A 298 14.94 11.77 -9.50
CA ILE A 298 13.94 11.01 -8.76
C ILE A 298 13.29 9.96 -9.66
N GLN A 299 13.21 10.17 -10.98
CA GLN A 299 12.51 9.26 -11.89
C GLN A 299 13.05 7.83 -11.85
N PRO A 300 14.37 7.57 -11.92
CA PRO A 300 14.91 6.23 -11.76
C PRO A 300 14.62 5.63 -10.38
N ALA A 301 14.71 6.43 -9.31
CA ALA A 301 14.39 5.97 -7.96
C ALA A 301 12.89 5.67 -7.78
N LYS A 302 12.02 6.44 -8.45
CA LYS A 302 10.57 6.24 -8.50
C LYS A 302 10.21 5.03 -9.35
N GLU A 303 10.90 4.80 -10.45
CA GLU A 303 10.76 3.60 -11.28
C GLU A 303 11.22 2.36 -10.50
N ASP A 304 12.39 2.41 -9.84
CA ASP A 304 12.89 1.34 -8.97
C ASP A 304 11.93 1.06 -7.82
N LEU A 305 11.38 2.11 -7.18
CA LEU A 305 10.40 1.98 -6.10
C LEU A 305 9.08 1.41 -6.62
N ASN A 306 8.55 1.93 -7.73
CA ASN A 306 7.35 1.38 -8.36
C ASN A 306 7.60 -0.10 -8.70
N GLN A 307 8.76 -0.45 -9.24
CA GLN A 307 9.12 -1.84 -9.53
C GLN A 307 9.19 -2.69 -8.25
N ALA A 308 9.71 -2.16 -7.14
CA ALA A 308 9.72 -2.83 -5.83
C ALA A 308 8.30 -3.02 -5.27
N VAL A 309 7.43 -2.01 -5.36
CA VAL A 309 6.00 -2.12 -5.02
C VAL A 309 5.34 -3.20 -5.87
N LEU A 310 5.60 -3.19 -7.18
CA LEU A 310 5.07 -4.18 -8.10
C LEU A 310 5.55 -5.60 -7.76
N GLN A 311 6.84 -5.78 -7.48
CA GLN A 311 7.38 -7.07 -7.05
C GLN A 311 6.79 -7.51 -5.70
N THR A 312 6.62 -6.59 -4.77
CA THR A 312 5.99 -6.88 -3.47
C THR A 312 4.53 -7.28 -3.67
N ASN A 313 3.76 -6.55 -4.48
CA ASN A 313 2.38 -6.90 -4.84
C ASN A 313 2.31 -8.24 -5.57
N GLN A 314 3.25 -8.52 -6.47
CA GLN A 314 3.37 -9.81 -7.16
C GLN A 314 3.62 -10.97 -6.18
N ARG A 315 4.47 -10.75 -5.18
CA ARG A 315 4.78 -11.77 -4.17
C ARG A 315 3.68 -11.94 -3.13
N THR A 316 2.97 -10.86 -2.80
CA THR A 316 2.05 -10.84 -1.65
C THR A 316 0.61 -11.09 -2.09
N ILE A 317 0.12 -10.38 -3.11
CA ILE A 317 -1.32 -10.32 -3.44
C ILE A 317 -1.66 -11.03 -4.75
N VAL A 318 -0.79 -10.96 -5.78
CA VAL A 318 -1.06 -11.65 -7.06
C VAL A 318 -1.12 -13.15 -6.81
N PHE A 319 -2.19 -13.77 -7.32
CA PHE A 319 -2.37 -15.21 -7.27
C PHE A 319 -2.91 -15.70 -8.60
N GLU A 320 -2.15 -16.55 -9.28
CA GLU A 320 -2.51 -17.07 -10.61
C GLU A 320 -3.17 -18.45 -10.56
N GLY A 321 -3.44 -18.97 -9.36
CA GLY A 321 -3.86 -20.35 -9.13
C GLY A 321 -2.68 -21.31 -8.96
N ASN A 322 -2.89 -22.36 -8.18
CA ASN A 322 -2.01 -23.52 -8.08
C ASN A 322 -2.85 -24.80 -8.03
N VAL A 323 -2.91 -25.51 -9.16
CA VAL A 323 -3.72 -26.73 -9.30
C VAL A 323 -2.86 -27.96 -9.07
N LEU A 324 -3.22 -28.75 -8.07
CA LEU A 324 -2.53 -29.97 -7.63
C LEU A 324 -3.31 -31.23 -8.06
N PRO A 325 -2.62 -32.33 -8.42
CA PRO A 325 -3.27 -33.57 -8.84
C PRO A 325 -3.97 -34.29 -7.68
N GLY A 326 -5.13 -34.88 -7.95
CA GLY A 326 -5.85 -35.75 -7.02
C GLY A 326 -6.40 -35.07 -5.76
N ARG A 327 -6.40 -33.73 -5.69
CA ARG A 327 -6.95 -32.95 -4.57
C ARG A 327 -8.24 -32.24 -4.96
N HIS A 328 -9.04 -31.90 -3.96
CA HIS A 328 -10.15 -30.96 -4.13
C HIS A 328 -9.57 -29.60 -4.51
N THR A 329 -10.16 -28.95 -5.51
CA THR A 329 -9.67 -27.68 -6.07
C THR A 329 -10.69 -26.59 -5.89
N VAL A 330 -10.32 -25.54 -5.13
CA VAL A 330 -11.15 -24.35 -4.97
C VAL A 330 -11.26 -23.63 -6.32
N SER A 331 -12.44 -23.73 -6.95
CA SER A 331 -12.70 -23.19 -8.28
C SER A 331 -13.33 -21.80 -8.25
N SER A 332 -14.06 -21.46 -7.19
CA SER A 332 -14.64 -20.12 -7.01
C SER A 332 -14.57 -19.70 -5.54
N TRP A 333 -14.16 -18.45 -5.29
CA TRP A 333 -14.01 -17.91 -3.94
C TRP A 333 -14.62 -16.52 -3.77
N PRO A 334 -15.33 -16.26 -2.66
CA PRO A 334 -15.90 -14.96 -2.38
C PRO A 334 -14.85 -13.98 -1.85
N GLY A 335 -14.46 -13.00 -2.68
CA GLY A 335 -13.47 -11.97 -2.33
C GLY A 335 -13.85 -11.05 -1.15
N LYS A 336 -15.06 -11.20 -0.58
CA LYS A 336 -15.51 -10.49 0.63
C LYS A 336 -14.75 -10.93 1.90
N TYR A 337 -14.21 -12.15 1.92
CA TYR A 337 -13.55 -12.74 3.10
C TYR A 337 -12.02 -12.70 2.95
N GLU A 338 -11.43 -11.54 3.23
CA GLU A 338 -10.00 -11.27 3.03
C GLU A 338 -9.10 -12.25 3.80
N SER A 339 -9.30 -12.41 5.11
CA SER A 339 -8.48 -13.32 5.93
C SER A 339 -8.51 -14.78 5.48
N ALA A 340 -9.68 -15.23 5.00
CA ALA A 340 -9.87 -16.59 4.51
C ALA A 340 -9.27 -16.76 3.10
N TRP A 341 -9.34 -15.72 2.27
CA TRP A 341 -8.59 -15.65 1.01
C TRP A 341 -7.09 -15.77 1.24
N ASP A 342 -6.53 -15.07 2.23
CA ASP A 342 -5.09 -15.17 2.52
C ASP A 342 -4.68 -16.56 2.98
N SER A 343 -5.52 -17.20 3.78
CA SER A 343 -5.31 -18.58 4.24
C SER A 343 -5.34 -19.56 3.05
N LEU A 344 -6.28 -19.36 2.12
CA LEU A 344 -6.36 -20.11 0.87
C LEU A 344 -5.11 -19.93 0.02
N VAL A 345 -4.67 -18.69 -0.21
CA VAL A 345 -3.48 -18.38 -1.02
C VAL A 345 -2.20 -18.91 -0.38
N ALA A 346 -2.05 -18.75 0.94
CA ALA A 346 -0.89 -19.28 1.67
C ALA A 346 -0.83 -20.81 1.57
N GLY A 347 -1.96 -21.49 1.83
CA GLY A 347 -2.05 -22.94 1.69
C GLY A 347 -1.78 -23.39 0.24
N ALA A 348 -2.27 -22.65 -0.75
CA ALA A 348 -2.01 -22.97 -2.15
C ALA A 348 -0.55 -22.77 -2.53
N ARG A 349 0.14 -21.74 -2.04
CA ARG A 349 1.58 -21.52 -2.30
C ARG A 349 2.47 -22.56 -1.63
N ASN A 350 1.99 -23.21 -0.57
CA ASN A 350 2.70 -24.29 0.13
C ASN A 350 2.33 -25.69 -0.36
N ASP A 351 1.58 -25.80 -1.47
CA ASP A 351 1.04 -27.07 -1.99
C ASP A 351 0.13 -27.83 -1.00
N ASP A 352 -0.45 -27.14 -0.02
CA ASP A 352 -1.42 -27.69 0.94
C ASP A 352 -2.84 -27.70 0.36
N ILE A 353 -3.19 -26.68 -0.44
CA ILE A 353 -4.53 -26.51 -1.03
C ILE A 353 -4.41 -26.41 -2.55
N SER A 354 -5.25 -27.13 -3.30
CA SER A 354 -5.38 -26.90 -4.74
C SER A 354 -6.37 -25.76 -4.98
N ALA A 355 -6.00 -24.77 -5.78
CA ALA A 355 -6.82 -23.59 -6.04
C ALA A 355 -6.70 -23.15 -7.49
N ALA A 356 -7.83 -23.04 -8.19
CA ALA A 356 -7.89 -22.54 -9.56
C ALA A 356 -8.22 -21.04 -9.65
N VAL A 357 -8.68 -20.44 -8.55
CA VAL A 357 -9.02 -19.01 -8.43
C VAL A 357 -7.83 -18.11 -8.78
N VAL A 358 -8.13 -16.96 -9.39
CA VAL A 358 -7.13 -16.00 -9.89
C VAL A 358 -7.44 -14.61 -9.36
N PHE A 359 -6.41 -13.92 -8.87
CA PHE A 359 -6.50 -12.52 -8.45
C PHE A 359 -5.33 -11.71 -9.00
N LEU A 360 -5.66 -10.73 -9.85
CA LEU A 360 -4.70 -9.86 -10.54
C LEU A 360 -4.99 -8.40 -10.13
N PRO A 361 -4.49 -7.94 -8.97
CA PRO A 361 -4.72 -6.59 -8.45
C PRO A 361 -4.12 -5.50 -9.35
N GLU A 362 -4.52 -4.25 -9.10
CA GLU A 362 -3.93 -3.07 -9.73
C GLU A 362 -2.40 -3.03 -9.58
N GLY A 363 -1.74 -2.64 -10.66
CA GLY A 363 -0.28 -2.66 -10.78
C GLY A 363 0.28 -4.01 -11.26
N SER A 364 -0.40 -5.14 -11.08
CA SER A 364 0.10 -6.42 -11.59
C SER A 364 0.32 -6.37 -13.12
N GLU A 365 1.27 -7.15 -13.63
CA GLU A 365 1.63 -7.19 -15.06
C GLU A 365 0.42 -7.44 -15.97
N HIS A 366 -0.60 -8.10 -15.44
CA HIS A 366 -1.79 -8.51 -16.16
C HIS A 366 -3.03 -7.65 -15.90
N PHE A 367 -2.93 -6.64 -15.04
CA PHE A 367 -4.01 -5.71 -14.78
C PHE A 367 -4.32 -4.87 -16.03
N GLY A 368 -5.61 -4.72 -16.34
CA GLY A 368 -6.08 -3.96 -17.51
C GLY A 368 -5.92 -4.69 -18.84
N LEU A 369 -5.36 -5.91 -18.87
CA LEU A 369 -5.27 -6.69 -20.10
C LEU A 369 -6.60 -7.37 -20.43
N HIS A 370 -7.01 -7.23 -21.69
CA HIS A 370 -8.22 -7.83 -22.23
C HIS A 370 -7.88 -8.99 -23.17
N ASP A 371 -8.45 -10.15 -22.89
CA ASP A 371 -8.24 -11.34 -23.72
C ASP A 371 -9.41 -11.52 -24.69
N PRO A 372 -9.12 -11.77 -25.98
CA PRO A 372 -10.16 -12.05 -26.95
C PRO A 372 -10.88 -13.36 -26.61
N ILE A 373 -12.18 -13.40 -26.88
CA ILE A 373 -12.96 -14.64 -26.76
C ILE A 373 -12.53 -15.57 -27.91
N PRO A 374 -12.13 -16.84 -27.65
CA PRO A 374 -11.78 -17.77 -28.70
C PRO A 374 -12.95 -18.00 -29.65
N SER A 375 -12.68 -18.04 -30.96
CA SER A 375 -13.68 -18.24 -32.02
C SER A 375 -14.12 -19.70 -32.21
N THR A 376 -13.97 -20.54 -31.17
CA THR A 376 -14.36 -21.95 -31.21
C THR A 376 -15.88 -22.10 -31.31
N MET A 377 -16.37 -23.13 -32.01
CA MET A 377 -17.80 -23.33 -32.31
C MET A 377 -18.71 -23.25 -31.07
N ASP A 378 -18.25 -23.70 -29.90
CA ASP A 378 -19.02 -23.74 -28.66
C ASP A 378 -19.16 -22.38 -27.96
N LEU A 379 -18.56 -21.31 -28.50
CA LEU A 379 -18.57 -19.95 -27.94
C LEU A 379 -19.06 -18.89 -28.94
N CYS A 380 -19.57 -19.30 -30.10
CA CYS A 380 -20.04 -18.40 -31.15
C CYS A 380 -21.27 -17.55 -30.76
N ASP A 381 -21.97 -17.92 -29.69
CA ASP A 381 -23.11 -17.20 -29.13
C ASP A 381 -22.71 -16.06 -28.18
N LEU A 382 -21.43 -15.97 -27.79
CA LEU A 382 -20.94 -14.92 -26.90
C LEU A 382 -20.66 -13.63 -27.68
N SER A 383 -21.20 -12.52 -27.19
CA SER A 383 -20.96 -11.20 -27.77
C SER A 383 -19.74 -10.50 -27.17
N GLY A 384 -19.10 -9.63 -27.95
CA GLY A 384 -18.02 -8.74 -27.51
C GLY A 384 -16.62 -9.13 -28.01
N GLY A 385 -15.69 -8.16 -27.96
CA GLY A 385 -14.30 -8.37 -28.39
C GLY A 385 -13.39 -9.00 -27.33
N CYS A 386 -13.87 -9.15 -26.09
CA CYS A 386 -13.14 -9.77 -24.98
C CYS A 386 -14.11 -10.30 -23.92
N TRP A 387 -13.60 -11.10 -22.97
CA TRP A 387 -14.41 -11.70 -21.90
C TRP A 387 -15.14 -10.70 -20.98
N CYS A 388 -14.76 -9.41 -20.95
CA CYS A 388 -15.47 -8.46 -20.10
C CYS A 388 -16.96 -8.33 -20.44
N VAL A 389 -17.34 -8.44 -21.71
CA VAL A 389 -18.73 -8.27 -22.15
C VAL A 389 -19.63 -9.41 -21.64
N PRO A 390 -19.32 -10.71 -21.82
CA PRO A 390 -20.15 -11.76 -21.25
C PRO A 390 -20.13 -11.76 -19.71
N LEU A 391 -19.02 -11.38 -19.07
CA LEU A 391 -18.89 -11.38 -17.61
C LEU A 391 -19.59 -10.21 -16.92
N TYR A 392 -19.49 -9.02 -17.51
CA TYR A 392 -19.85 -7.76 -16.88
C TYR A 392 -20.72 -6.85 -17.76
N GLY A 393 -21.10 -7.28 -18.96
CA GLY A 393 -21.87 -6.50 -19.93
C GLY A 393 -21.07 -5.39 -20.64
N GLU A 394 -19.92 -4.98 -20.12
CA GLU A 394 -19.08 -3.92 -20.67
C GLU A 394 -17.58 -4.14 -20.37
N PRO A 395 -16.65 -3.60 -21.19
CA PRO A 395 -15.22 -3.58 -20.87
C PRO A 395 -14.93 -2.91 -19.52
N LYS A 396 -14.14 -3.57 -18.67
CA LYS A 396 -13.76 -3.05 -17.36
C LYS A 396 -12.29 -2.62 -17.33
N PRO A 397 -11.93 -1.55 -16.60
CA PRO A 397 -10.56 -1.00 -16.60
C PRO A 397 -9.51 -1.97 -16.02
N TRP A 398 -9.93 -2.92 -15.18
CA TRP A 398 -9.05 -3.96 -14.64
C TRP A 398 -8.81 -5.13 -15.60
N GLY A 399 -9.46 -5.15 -16.77
CA GLY A 399 -9.28 -6.19 -17.79
C GLY A 399 -9.96 -7.53 -17.45
N CYS A 400 -9.80 -8.50 -18.37
CA CYS A 400 -10.34 -9.85 -18.22
C CYS A 400 -9.32 -10.97 -18.44
N ARG A 401 -8.02 -10.66 -18.46
CA ARG A 401 -6.93 -11.66 -18.51
C ARG A 401 -7.03 -12.72 -17.41
N TRP A 402 -7.50 -12.32 -16.21
CA TRP A 402 -7.72 -13.24 -15.09
C TRP A 402 -8.67 -14.39 -15.44
N TRP A 403 -9.66 -14.15 -16.29
CA TRP A 403 -10.65 -15.14 -16.69
C TRP A 403 -10.05 -16.25 -17.55
N SER A 404 -9.21 -15.89 -18.54
CA SER A 404 -8.51 -16.89 -19.36
C SER A 404 -7.59 -17.78 -18.52
N ARG A 405 -6.88 -17.19 -17.55
CA ARG A 405 -6.03 -17.93 -16.60
C ARG A 405 -6.86 -18.85 -15.72
N TRP A 406 -7.99 -18.36 -15.23
CA TRP A 406 -8.94 -19.16 -14.45
C TRP A 406 -9.46 -20.34 -15.26
N ILE A 407 -9.93 -20.13 -16.51
CA ILE A 407 -10.35 -21.24 -17.40
C ILE A 407 -9.22 -22.26 -17.54
N ALA A 408 -7.99 -21.82 -17.83
CA ALA A 408 -6.86 -22.74 -17.98
C ALA A 408 -6.60 -23.58 -16.72
N ASN A 409 -6.76 -22.98 -15.54
CA ASN A 409 -6.65 -23.70 -14.27
C ASN A 409 -7.79 -24.71 -14.07
N ILE A 410 -9.02 -24.34 -14.43
CA ILE A 410 -10.17 -25.26 -14.37
C ILE A 410 -9.96 -26.45 -15.31
N GLU A 411 -9.56 -26.21 -16.55
CA GLU A 411 -9.30 -27.29 -17.52
C GLU A 411 -8.17 -28.22 -17.01
N LYS A 412 -7.10 -27.65 -16.43
CA LYS A 412 -6.03 -28.42 -15.79
C LYS A 412 -6.57 -29.24 -14.61
N ALA A 413 -7.42 -28.68 -13.76
CA ALA A 413 -7.99 -29.37 -12.60
C ALA A 413 -8.85 -30.56 -13.04
N VAL A 414 -9.72 -30.36 -14.03
CA VAL A 414 -10.55 -31.40 -14.62
C VAL A 414 -9.70 -32.50 -15.26
N GLN A 415 -8.65 -32.13 -16.02
CA GLN A 415 -7.72 -33.10 -16.62
C GLN A 415 -7.01 -33.96 -15.56
N LEU A 416 -6.71 -33.39 -14.39
CA LEU A 416 -6.09 -34.08 -13.27
C LEU A 416 -7.10 -34.86 -12.39
N GLY A 417 -8.38 -34.91 -12.78
CA GLY A 417 -9.44 -35.59 -12.04
C GLY A 417 -9.77 -34.96 -10.69
N ALA A 418 -9.47 -33.66 -10.52
CA ALA A 418 -9.77 -32.94 -9.30
C ALA A 418 -11.28 -32.71 -9.13
N THR A 419 -11.77 -32.81 -7.89
CA THR A 419 -13.13 -32.37 -7.55
C THR A 419 -13.14 -30.85 -7.36
N LEU A 420 -13.96 -30.14 -8.12
CA LEU A 420 -14.06 -28.68 -8.01
C LEU A 420 -14.93 -28.26 -6.81
N GLU A 421 -14.56 -27.19 -6.12
CA GLU A 421 -15.31 -26.63 -4.99
C GLU A 421 -15.66 -25.14 -5.22
N VAL A 422 -16.94 -24.81 -5.08
CA VAL A 422 -17.48 -23.44 -5.20
C VAL A 422 -17.94 -22.97 -3.83
N TYR A 423 -17.32 -21.89 -3.33
CA TYR A 423 -17.65 -21.32 -2.04
C TYR A 423 -18.68 -20.18 -2.17
N PHE A 424 -19.78 -20.32 -1.43
CA PHE A 424 -20.86 -19.34 -1.31
C PHE A 424 -20.69 -18.51 -0.03
N PHE A 425 -21.33 -17.35 0.01
CA PHE A 425 -21.42 -16.57 1.25
C PHE A 425 -22.09 -17.40 2.36
N ASP A 426 -21.74 -17.09 3.62
CA ASP A 426 -22.27 -17.78 4.80
C ASP A 426 -23.81 -17.75 4.83
N GLY A 427 -24.44 -18.92 5.01
CA GLY A 427 -25.90 -19.09 4.99
C GLY A 427 -26.57 -18.88 3.62
N LYS A 428 -25.79 -18.80 2.54
CA LYS A 428 -26.27 -18.54 1.17
C LYS A 428 -25.88 -19.62 0.16
N LYS A 429 -25.60 -20.84 0.64
CA LYS A 429 -25.30 -21.99 -0.24
C LYS A 429 -26.40 -22.19 -1.29
N GLY A 430 -25.99 -22.35 -2.55
CA GLY A 430 -26.88 -22.56 -3.69
C GLY A 430 -27.63 -21.31 -4.18
N GLN A 431 -27.49 -20.17 -3.51
CA GLN A 431 -28.16 -18.91 -3.88
C GLN A 431 -27.27 -18.03 -4.76
N GLY A 432 -27.89 -17.12 -5.51
CA GLY A 432 -27.18 -16.09 -6.26
C GLY A 432 -26.63 -16.55 -7.60
N LYS A 433 -26.94 -17.75 -8.08
CA LYS A 433 -26.57 -18.19 -9.44
C LYS A 433 -27.32 -17.39 -10.50
N VAL A 434 -26.69 -17.17 -11.65
CA VAL A 434 -27.35 -16.64 -12.85
C VAL A 434 -28.01 -17.79 -13.61
N ALA A 435 -28.99 -17.49 -14.47
CA ALA A 435 -29.70 -18.51 -15.25
C ALA A 435 -28.78 -19.28 -16.22
N ASP A 436 -27.86 -18.56 -16.87
CA ASP A 436 -26.81 -19.10 -17.72
C ASP A 436 -25.67 -18.10 -17.87
N PHE A 437 -24.58 -18.51 -18.53
CA PHE A 437 -23.39 -17.68 -18.71
C PHE A 437 -23.66 -16.41 -19.55
N THR A 438 -24.63 -16.44 -20.47
CA THR A 438 -24.97 -15.28 -21.31
C THR A 438 -25.74 -14.20 -20.53
N ALA A 439 -26.47 -14.61 -19.47
CA ALA A 439 -27.19 -13.71 -18.59
C ALA A 439 -26.28 -12.95 -17.60
N ALA A 440 -25.07 -13.43 -17.33
CA ALA A 440 -24.18 -12.88 -16.31
C ALA A 440 -23.88 -11.38 -16.50
N GLY A 441 -23.52 -10.97 -17.72
CA GLY A 441 -23.22 -9.58 -18.04
C GLY A 441 -24.43 -8.64 -17.87
N ALA A 442 -25.61 -9.08 -18.30
CA ALA A 442 -26.84 -8.30 -18.15
C ALA A 442 -27.25 -8.17 -16.67
N GLU A 443 -27.12 -9.24 -15.89
CA GLU A 443 -27.38 -9.22 -14.45
C GLU A 443 -26.40 -8.27 -13.73
N HIS A 444 -25.12 -8.30 -14.09
CA HIS A 444 -24.12 -7.37 -13.56
C HIS A 444 -24.50 -5.91 -13.83
N LEU A 445 -24.84 -5.56 -15.08
CA LEU A 445 -25.25 -4.19 -15.43
C LEU A 445 -26.49 -3.74 -14.66
N ARG A 446 -27.50 -4.62 -14.52
CA ARG A 446 -28.70 -4.32 -13.73
C ARG A 446 -28.34 -4.05 -12.26
N ARG A 447 -27.48 -4.89 -11.68
CA ARG A 447 -26.99 -4.71 -10.31
C ARG A 447 -26.23 -3.39 -10.14
N GLU A 448 -25.30 -3.07 -11.04
CA GLU A 448 -24.55 -1.80 -11.03
C GLU A 448 -25.50 -0.59 -11.15
N GLN A 449 -26.51 -0.66 -12.01
CA GLN A 449 -27.51 0.40 -12.13
C GLN A 449 -28.25 0.64 -10.82
N ILE A 450 -28.65 -0.44 -10.12
CA ILE A 450 -29.27 -0.33 -8.79
C ILE A 450 -28.28 0.29 -7.80
N PHE A 451 -27.03 -0.20 -7.73
CA PHE A 451 -26.03 0.34 -6.79
C PHE A 451 -25.61 1.78 -7.06
N ARG A 452 -25.66 2.27 -8.30
CA ARG A 452 -25.43 3.70 -8.61
C ARG A 452 -26.43 4.61 -7.90
N ARG A 453 -27.66 4.12 -7.65
CA ARG A 453 -28.68 4.85 -6.89
C ARG A 453 -28.36 4.97 -5.39
N LYS A 454 -27.31 4.30 -4.89
CA LYS A 454 -26.84 4.47 -3.52
C LYS A 454 -26.42 5.92 -3.23
N ALA A 455 -25.91 6.64 -4.24
CA ALA A 455 -25.61 8.07 -4.11
C ALA A 455 -26.86 8.93 -3.89
N ASP A 456 -27.99 8.58 -4.53
CA ASP A 456 -29.27 9.26 -4.35
C ASP A 456 -29.89 8.89 -2.99
N PHE A 457 -29.80 7.61 -2.61
CA PHE A 457 -30.20 7.15 -1.29
C PHE A 457 -29.49 7.92 -0.17
N GLY A 458 -28.18 8.19 -0.31
CA GLY A 458 -27.42 8.99 0.65
C GLY A 458 -27.90 10.44 0.81
N LYS A 459 -28.73 10.94 -0.11
CA LYS A 459 -29.36 12.27 -0.05
C LYS A 459 -30.83 12.20 0.36
N SER A 460 -31.39 11.00 0.51
CA SER A 460 -32.81 10.82 0.85
C SER A 460 -33.10 11.22 2.29
N GLU A 461 -34.30 11.73 2.55
CA GLU A 461 -34.74 12.09 3.91
C GLU A 461 -34.69 10.90 4.88
N GLY A 462 -34.99 9.69 4.38
CA GLY A 462 -34.93 8.46 5.18
C GLY A 462 -33.53 8.15 5.68
N PHE A 463 -32.51 8.36 4.84
CA PHE A 463 -31.12 8.19 5.24
C PHE A 463 -30.64 9.29 6.20
N LEU A 464 -30.99 10.55 5.94
CA LEU A 464 -30.65 11.66 6.83
C LEU A 464 -31.28 11.49 8.22
N ARG A 465 -32.51 10.98 8.28
CA ARG A 465 -33.16 10.61 9.55
C ARG A 465 -32.44 9.45 10.24
N ALA A 466 -32.05 8.42 9.49
CA ALA A 466 -31.28 7.32 10.06
C ALA A 466 -29.93 7.80 10.64
N LEU A 467 -29.27 8.77 10.01
CA LEU A 467 -28.08 9.44 10.56
C LEU A 467 -28.41 10.15 11.88
N SER A 468 -29.48 10.96 11.94
CA SER A 468 -29.88 11.61 13.21
C SER A 468 -30.27 10.61 14.29
N ASP A 469 -30.77 9.43 13.90
CA ASP A 469 -31.14 8.33 14.80
C ASP A 469 -29.93 7.47 15.23
N GLY A 470 -28.71 7.89 14.90
CA GLY A 470 -27.46 7.29 15.37
C GLY A 470 -26.86 6.22 14.46
N LEU A 471 -27.22 6.18 13.17
CA LEU A 471 -26.54 5.34 12.18
C LEU A 471 -25.03 5.63 12.14
N ASP A 472 -24.64 6.90 12.24
CA ASP A 472 -23.24 7.35 12.23
C ASP A 472 -22.44 6.95 13.47
N HIS A 473 -23.13 6.64 14.58
CA HIS A 473 -22.54 6.12 15.81
C HIS A 473 -22.19 4.62 15.73
N LEU A 474 -22.68 3.90 14.70
CA LEU A 474 -22.29 2.50 14.50
C LEU A 474 -20.81 2.38 14.13
N SER A 475 -20.18 1.31 14.61
CA SER A 475 -18.78 1.05 14.26
C SER A 475 -18.61 0.94 12.74
N LYS A 476 -17.57 1.62 12.24
CA LYS A 476 -17.12 1.58 10.84
C LYS A 476 -15.96 0.60 10.64
N GLU A 477 -15.50 -0.06 11.72
CA GLU A 477 -14.47 -1.09 11.63
C GLU A 477 -15.02 -2.32 10.89
N ARG A 478 -14.27 -2.79 9.89
CA ARG A 478 -14.64 -3.94 9.08
C ARG A 478 -14.29 -5.23 9.82
N GLY A 479 -15.28 -6.12 9.93
CA GLY A 479 -15.12 -7.48 10.42
C GLY A 479 -14.41 -8.42 9.42
N PRO A 480 -14.33 -9.72 9.76
CA PRO A 480 -13.74 -10.76 8.90
C PRO A 480 -14.44 -10.93 7.55
N ASP A 481 -15.74 -10.63 7.49
CA ASP A 481 -16.50 -10.60 6.24
C ASP A 481 -16.34 -9.27 5.48
N GLY A 482 -15.42 -8.40 5.88
CA GLY A 482 -15.22 -7.10 5.23
C GLY A 482 -16.35 -6.09 5.45
N SER A 483 -17.44 -6.43 6.15
CA SER A 483 -18.52 -5.52 6.50
C SER A 483 -18.33 -4.95 7.91
N SER A 484 -18.81 -3.72 8.12
CA SER A 484 -18.95 -3.09 9.43
C SER A 484 -20.42 -3.00 9.84
N PRO A 485 -20.76 -2.90 11.15
CA PRO A 485 -22.13 -2.62 11.60
C PRO A 485 -22.77 -1.43 10.87
N PHE A 486 -22.01 -0.34 10.66
CA PHE A 486 -22.45 0.81 9.87
C PHE A 486 -22.86 0.40 8.45
N SER A 487 -21.98 -0.29 7.72
CA SER A 487 -22.22 -0.65 6.31
C SER A 487 -23.34 -1.68 6.13
N ARG A 488 -23.55 -2.58 7.10
CA ARG A 488 -24.68 -3.53 7.07
C ARG A 488 -26.00 -2.81 7.24
N GLU A 489 -26.06 -1.88 8.19
CA GLU A 489 -27.26 -1.09 8.42
C GLU A 489 -27.54 -0.13 7.25
N GLU A 490 -26.52 0.54 6.73
CA GLU A 490 -26.63 1.37 5.52
C GLU A 490 -27.18 0.53 4.35
N HIS A 491 -26.62 -0.66 4.12
CA HIS A 491 -27.08 -1.54 3.04
C HIS A 491 -28.53 -1.99 3.24
N ARG A 492 -28.92 -2.34 4.47
CA ARG A 492 -30.31 -2.71 4.79
C ARG A 492 -31.29 -1.56 4.54
N LEU A 493 -30.95 -0.35 4.97
CA LEU A 493 -31.76 0.84 4.72
C LEU A 493 -31.85 1.15 3.22
N PHE A 494 -30.76 0.97 2.49
CA PHE A 494 -30.74 1.08 1.04
C PHE A 494 -31.70 0.08 0.39
N LEU A 495 -31.64 -1.21 0.76
CA LEU A 495 -32.56 -2.23 0.26
C LEU A 495 -34.03 -1.90 0.57
N ALA A 496 -34.32 -1.37 1.77
CA ALA A 496 -35.67 -0.95 2.16
C ALA A 496 -36.16 0.27 1.36
N TRP A 497 -35.26 1.16 0.94
CA TRP A 497 -35.56 2.32 0.11
C TRP A 497 -35.81 1.96 -1.36
N LEU A 498 -35.26 0.84 -1.85
CA LEU A 498 -35.48 0.39 -3.21
C LEU A 498 -36.94 -0.07 -3.45
N PRO A 499 -37.44 0.09 -4.69
CA PRO A 499 -38.64 -0.59 -5.17
C PRO A 499 -38.59 -2.10 -4.91
N GLU A 500 -39.76 -2.70 -4.66
CA GLU A 500 -39.87 -4.12 -4.30
C GLU A 500 -39.22 -5.05 -5.34
N GLU A 501 -39.41 -4.77 -6.64
CA GLU A 501 -38.81 -5.58 -7.71
C GLU A 501 -37.27 -5.58 -7.66
N GLU A 502 -36.66 -4.42 -7.45
CA GLU A 502 -35.19 -4.30 -7.37
C GLU A 502 -34.64 -4.93 -6.08
N ARG A 503 -35.39 -4.82 -4.99
CA ARG A 503 -35.04 -5.48 -3.72
C ARG A 503 -35.07 -6.99 -3.88
N GLN A 504 -36.13 -7.54 -4.46
CA GLN A 504 -36.24 -8.96 -4.75
C GLN A 504 -35.12 -9.41 -5.69
N PHE A 505 -34.84 -8.65 -6.74
CA PHE A 505 -33.72 -8.95 -7.63
C PHE A 505 -32.39 -9.05 -6.85
N LEU A 506 -32.07 -8.06 -6.01
CA LEU A 506 -30.83 -8.10 -5.21
C LEU A 506 -30.79 -9.27 -4.23
N ASP A 507 -31.91 -9.59 -3.57
CA ASP A 507 -32.02 -10.70 -2.62
C ASP A 507 -31.78 -12.06 -3.30
N HIS A 508 -32.41 -12.31 -4.46
CA HIS A 508 -32.16 -13.52 -5.25
C HIS A 508 -30.74 -13.58 -5.82
N SER A 509 -30.14 -12.42 -6.09
CA SER A 509 -28.77 -12.30 -6.55
C SER A 509 -27.72 -12.45 -5.43
N GLU A 510 -28.10 -12.56 -4.15
CA GLU A 510 -27.16 -12.79 -3.05
C GLU A 510 -26.62 -14.23 -3.01
N GLY A 511 -25.37 -14.39 -2.56
CA GLY A 511 -24.73 -15.69 -2.35
C GLY A 511 -23.42 -15.87 -3.10
N LEU A 512 -23.31 -15.23 -4.27
CA LEU A 512 -22.10 -15.19 -5.09
C LEU A 512 -21.76 -13.75 -5.48
N GLY A 513 -20.46 -13.44 -5.49
CA GLY A 513 -19.94 -12.22 -6.11
C GLY A 513 -20.16 -12.21 -7.64
N ASN A 514 -20.13 -11.03 -8.27
CA ASN A 514 -20.44 -10.91 -9.70
C ASN A 514 -19.57 -11.81 -10.59
N SER A 515 -18.25 -11.80 -10.38
CA SER A 515 -17.33 -12.67 -11.12
C SER A 515 -17.62 -14.16 -10.85
N GLN A 516 -17.94 -14.51 -9.60
CA GLN A 516 -18.26 -15.88 -9.21
C GLN A 516 -19.54 -16.41 -9.86
N LYS A 517 -20.55 -15.56 -10.06
CA LYS A 517 -21.77 -15.95 -10.78
C LYS A 517 -21.44 -16.45 -12.19
N ALA A 518 -20.56 -15.74 -12.87
CA ALA A 518 -20.10 -16.13 -14.20
C ALA A 518 -19.21 -17.38 -14.15
N GLU A 519 -18.33 -17.52 -13.15
CA GLU A 519 -17.54 -18.75 -12.92
C GLU A 519 -18.45 -19.97 -12.79
N VAL A 520 -19.46 -19.91 -11.92
CA VAL A 520 -20.41 -21.00 -11.70
C VAL A 520 -21.21 -21.33 -12.95
N ALA A 521 -21.74 -20.31 -13.64
CA ALA A 521 -22.48 -20.51 -14.87
C ALA A 521 -21.63 -21.08 -16.01
N TRP A 522 -20.32 -20.77 -16.02
CA TRP A 522 -19.37 -21.38 -16.94
C TRP A 522 -19.14 -22.85 -16.64
N LEU A 523 -18.94 -23.22 -15.37
CA LEU A 523 -18.82 -24.62 -14.95
C LEU A 523 -20.07 -25.43 -15.35
N GLU A 524 -21.26 -24.87 -15.12
CA GLU A 524 -22.54 -25.47 -15.51
C GLU A 524 -22.66 -25.62 -17.03
N ARG A 525 -22.31 -24.59 -17.81
CA ARG A 525 -22.29 -24.63 -19.28
C ARG A 525 -21.35 -25.72 -19.81
N LYS A 526 -20.21 -25.93 -19.15
CA LYS A 526 -19.23 -26.98 -19.50
C LYS A 526 -19.67 -28.38 -19.06
N GLY A 527 -20.69 -28.50 -18.21
CA GLY A 527 -21.09 -29.76 -17.60
C GLY A 527 -20.10 -30.27 -16.55
N TYR A 528 -19.29 -29.37 -15.97
CA TYR A 528 -18.32 -29.74 -14.93
C TYR A 528 -19.01 -29.83 -13.57
N HIS A 529 -18.87 -30.99 -12.92
CA HIS A 529 -19.39 -31.20 -11.58
C HIS A 529 -18.55 -30.44 -10.55
N TYR A 530 -19.21 -29.80 -9.58
CA TYR A 530 -18.57 -29.12 -8.46
C TYR A 530 -19.36 -29.32 -7.16
N LEU A 531 -18.67 -29.21 -6.02
CA LEU A 531 -19.27 -29.21 -4.69
C LEU A 531 -19.58 -27.79 -4.26
N GLU A 532 -20.80 -27.57 -3.78
CA GLU A 532 -21.19 -26.30 -3.16
C GLU A 532 -20.79 -26.30 -1.68
N LYS A 533 -20.04 -25.28 -1.28
CA LYS A 533 -19.48 -25.11 0.06
C LYS A 533 -19.87 -23.75 0.63
N GLU A 534 -20.06 -23.65 1.94
CA GLU A 534 -20.09 -22.36 2.62
C GLU A 534 -18.68 -21.95 3.06
N VAL A 535 -18.39 -20.65 3.09
CA VAL A 535 -17.08 -20.14 3.55
C VAL A 535 -16.74 -20.60 4.97
N SER A 536 -17.74 -20.75 5.83
CA SER A 536 -17.57 -21.27 7.19
C SER A 536 -17.02 -22.70 7.21
N GLU A 537 -17.31 -23.53 6.21
CA GLU A 537 -16.78 -24.90 6.10
C GLU A 537 -15.26 -24.95 5.87
N LEU A 538 -14.66 -23.90 5.28
CA LEU A 538 -13.20 -23.88 5.08
C LEU A 538 -12.47 -23.79 6.42
N ALA A 539 -12.99 -23.00 7.36
CA ALA A 539 -12.38 -22.82 8.67
C ALA A 539 -12.32 -24.13 9.47
N ASP A 540 -13.35 -24.98 9.33
CA ASP A 540 -13.43 -26.27 10.01
C ASP A 540 -12.50 -27.32 9.39
N SER A 541 -12.09 -27.14 8.14
CA SER A 541 -11.20 -28.07 7.42
C SER A 541 -9.71 -27.89 7.73
N SER A 542 -9.32 -26.87 8.52
CA SER A 542 -7.91 -26.64 8.84
C SER A 542 -7.32 -27.81 9.67
N PRO A 543 -6.18 -28.41 9.24
CA PRO A 543 -5.57 -29.56 9.91
C PRO A 543 -5.23 -29.37 11.39
N THR A 544 -5.20 -28.12 11.88
CA THR A 544 -4.92 -27.80 13.29
C THR A 544 -6.02 -28.25 14.25
N ALA A 545 -7.22 -28.60 13.77
CA ALA A 545 -8.29 -29.15 14.59
C ALA A 545 -8.21 -30.68 14.82
N MET A 546 -7.27 -31.38 14.17
CA MET A 546 -7.04 -32.84 14.36
C MET A 546 -5.76 -33.16 15.17
N GLY A 547 -5.30 -32.22 16.00
CA GLY A 547 -4.17 -32.39 16.93
C GLY A 547 -4.59 -32.77 18.33
#